data_AF-A0A519THE4-F1
#
_entry.id   AF-A0A519THE4-F1
#
_cell.length_a   1.000
_cell.length_b   1.000
_cell.length_c   1.000
_cell.angle_alpha   90.00
_cell.angle_beta   90.00
_cell.angle_gamma   90.00
#
_symmetry.space_group_name_H-M   'P 1'
#
loop_
_entity.id
_entity.type
_entity.pdbx_description
1 polymer ?
#
loop_
_entity_poly.entity_id
_entity_poly.type
_entity_poly.pdbx_seq_one_letter_code
_entity_poly.pdbx_strand_id
1 'polypeptide(L)'
;MTKTLSLLALCFVLFSSFVLRPTANGYKVGDKAADFKLKNVDGKLVALADNKAAKGYIVVFTCNTCPFAQAYEDRIIALHTKYA
;
A
#
# COMPACT_ATOMS: atom_id res chain seq x y z
N MET A 1 21.59 42.83 -6.26
CA MET A 1 22.21 41.54 -5.86
C MET A 1 21.37 40.73 -4.88
N THR A 2 20.67 41.33 -3.92
CA THR A 2 19.86 40.59 -2.93
C THR A 2 18.63 39.90 -3.53
N LYS A 3 17.89 40.55 -4.44
CA LYS A 3 16.69 39.97 -5.08
C LYS A 3 16.99 38.77 -5.98
N THR A 4 18.11 38.80 -6.71
CA THR A 4 18.57 37.67 -7.54
C THR A 4 19.04 36.49 -6.69
N LEU A 5 19.66 36.76 -5.54
CA LEU A 5 20.05 35.72 -4.58
C LEU A 5 18.82 35.08 -3.91
N SER A 6 17.81 35.86 -3.55
CA SER A 6 16.53 35.34 -3.03
C SER A 6 15.77 34.51 -4.07
N LEU A 7 15.81 34.89 -5.35
CA LEU A 7 15.16 34.15 -6.42
C LEU A 7 15.86 32.81 -6.70
N LEU A 8 17.20 32.78 -6.67
CA LEU A 8 17.98 31.54 -6.78
C LEU A 8 17.71 30.58 -5.61
N ALA A 9 17.64 31.10 -4.38
CA ALA A 9 17.34 30.30 -3.20
C ALA A 9 15.93 29.68 -3.28
N LEU A 10 14.94 30.43 -3.76
CA LEU A 10 13.58 29.93 -3.95
C LEU A 10 13.52 28.85 -5.03
N CYS A 11 14.23 29.03 -6.15
CA CYS A 11 14.34 27.99 -7.18
C CYS A 11 15.03 26.71 -6.67
N PHE A 12 16.07 26.84 -5.83
CA PHE A 12 16.76 25.69 -5.23
C PHE A 12 15.85 24.90 -4.27
N VAL A 13 15.05 25.58 -3.45
CA VAL A 13 14.07 24.94 -2.55
C VAL A 13 13.00 24.19 -3.35
N LEU A 14 12.48 24.79 -4.42
CA LEU A 14 11.49 24.15 -5.28
C LEU A 14 12.05 22.94 -6.04
N PHE A 15 13.33 22.98 -6.44
CA PHE A 15 13.99 21.88 -7.14
C PHE A 15 14.28 20.69 -6.21
N SER A 16 14.64 20.97 -4.96
CA SER A 16 14.94 19.97 -3.92
C SER A 16 13.75 19.04 -3.63
N SER A 17 12.52 19.58 -3.62
CA SER A 17 11.30 18.80 -3.40
C SER A 17 11.00 17.75 -4.47
N PHE A 18 11.56 17.89 -5.68
CA PHE A 18 11.37 16.93 -6.76
C PHE A 18 12.40 15.80 -6.73
N VAL A 19 13.63 16.07 -6.25
CA VAL A 19 14.75 15.11 -6.25
C VAL A 19 14.72 14.20 -5.02
N LEU A 20 14.29 14.70 -3.85
CA LEU A 20 14.32 13.97 -2.58
C LEU A 20 13.05 13.14 -2.29
N ARG A 21 12.35 12.63 -3.30
CA ARG A 21 11.21 11.73 -3.03
C ARG A 21 11.74 10.41 -2.45
N PRO A 22 11.38 10.05 -1.20
CA PRO A 22 11.70 8.73 -0.69
C PRO A 22 10.99 7.71 -1.57
N THR A 23 11.76 6.87 -2.26
CA THR A 23 11.19 5.66 -2.86
C THR A 23 10.81 4.75 -1.70
N ALA A 24 9.51 4.61 -1.43
CA ALA A 24 9.05 3.64 -0.46
C ALA A 24 9.47 2.24 -0.94
N ASN A 25 10.49 1.67 -0.31
CA ASN A 25 10.86 0.29 -0.56
C ASN A 25 9.71 -0.61 -0.11
N GLY A 26 9.25 -1.50 -0.98
CA GLY A 26 8.26 -2.50 -0.62
C GLY A 26 8.81 -3.51 0.38
N TYR A 27 7.92 -4.35 0.91
CA TYR A 27 8.32 -5.47 1.77
C TYR A 27 9.26 -6.43 1.06
N LYS A 28 10.26 -6.92 1.79
CA LYS A 28 11.14 -8.02 1.41
C LYS A 28 10.67 -9.32 2.05
N VAL A 29 11.12 -10.44 1.50
CA VAL A 29 10.85 -11.76 2.10
C VAL A 29 11.46 -11.80 3.51
N GLY A 30 10.64 -12.19 4.49
CA GLY A 30 11.02 -12.23 5.89
C GLY A 30 10.68 -10.96 6.68
N ASP A 31 10.31 -9.86 6.00
CA ASP A 31 9.85 -8.66 6.70
C ASP A 31 8.54 -8.94 7.45
N LYS A 32 8.42 -8.34 8.64
CA LYS A 32 7.17 -8.35 9.39
C LYS A 32 6.18 -7.40 8.72
N ALA A 33 5.05 -7.93 8.24
CA ALA A 33 3.97 -7.12 7.72
C ALA A 33 3.43 -6.18 8.82
N ALA A 34 3.21 -4.91 8.47
CA ALA A 34 2.49 -3.98 9.34
C ALA A 34 1.03 -4.43 9.49
N ASP A 35 0.53 -4.31 10.71
CA ASP A 35 -0.88 -4.53 10.97
C ASP A 35 -1.72 -3.37 10.43
N PHE A 36 -3.01 -3.61 10.25
CA PHE A 36 -3.97 -2.59 9.84
C PHE A 36 -5.29 -2.77 10.58
N LYS A 37 -6.13 -1.74 10.58
CA LYS A 37 -7.51 -1.85 11.06
C LYS A 37 -8.42 -1.20 10.05
N LEU A 38 -9.09 -2.03 9.24
CA LEU A 38 -9.88 -1.58 8.10
C LEU A 38 -11.31 -2.08 8.22
N LYS A 39 -12.25 -1.35 7.61
CA LYS A 39 -13.67 -1.70 7.61
C LYS A 39 -13.92 -2.78 6.57
N ASN A 40 -14.57 -3.86 6.98
CA ASN A 40 -15.02 -4.94 6.12
C ASN A 40 -16.40 -4.64 5.49
N VAL A 41 -16.81 -5.48 4.54
CA VAL A 41 -18.10 -5.36 3.82
C VAL A 41 -19.33 -5.48 4.73
N ASP A 42 -19.20 -6.17 5.87
CA ASP A 42 -20.23 -6.28 6.91
C ASP A 42 -20.22 -5.10 7.91
N GLY A 43 -19.34 -4.13 7.69
CA GLY A 43 -19.20 -2.93 8.51
C GLY A 43 -18.34 -3.08 9.76
N LYS A 44 -17.87 -4.29 10.09
CA LYS A 44 -16.96 -4.53 11.23
C LYS A 44 -15.54 -4.11 10.89
N LEU A 45 -14.75 -3.74 11.89
CA LEU A 45 -13.32 -3.50 11.73
C LEU A 45 -12.56 -4.82 11.85
N VAL A 46 -11.58 -5.04 10.97
CA VAL A 46 -10.73 -6.22 10.93
C VAL A 46 -9.24 -5.82 10.91
N ALA A 47 -8.43 -6.60 11.63
CA ALA A 47 -6.97 -6.51 11.68
C ALA A 47 -6.32 -7.89 11.47
N LEU A 48 -5.05 -7.92 11.05
CA LEU A 48 -4.30 -9.18 10.90
C LEU A 48 -4.14 -9.89 12.26
N ALA A 49 -4.10 -9.12 13.35
CA ALA A 49 -3.99 -9.65 14.70
C ALA A 49 -5.29 -10.26 15.26
N ASP A 50 -6.44 -10.05 14.62
CA ASP A 50 -7.75 -10.43 15.19
C ASP A 50 -7.99 -11.94 15.18
N ASN A 51 -7.48 -12.67 14.18
CA ASN A 51 -7.65 -14.11 14.07
C ASN A 51 -6.39 -14.88 14.49
N LYS A 52 -6.37 -15.34 15.74
CA LYS A 52 -5.27 -16.12 16.33
C LYS A 52 -5.15 -17.55 15.80
N ALA A 53 -6.19 -18.08 15.15
CA ALA A 53 -6.19 -19.43 14.59
C ALA A 53 -5.64 -19.46 13.15
N ALA A 54 -5.52 -18.31 12.50
CA ALA A 54 -4.98 -18.22 11.15
C ALA A 54 -3.51 -18.65 11.11
N LYS A 55 -3.19 -19.58 10.21
CA LYS A 55 -1.79 -20.01 9.95
C LYS A 55 -1.00 -19.03 9.09
N GLY A 56 -1.70 -18.12 8.40
CA GLY A 56 -1.15 -17.10 7.53
C GLY A 56 -2.24 -16.33 6.82
N TYR A 57 -1.85 -15.27 6.12
CA TYR A 57 -2.75 -14.40 5.37
C TYR A 57 -2.21 -14.18 3.96
N ILE A 58 -3.14 -14.07 3.00
CA ILE A 58 -2.86 -13.55 1.65
C ILE A 58 -3.55 -12.19 1.58
N VAL A 59 -2.76 -11.12 1.51
CA VAL A 59 -3.29 -9.75 1.37
C VAL A 59 -3.23 -9.36 -0.10
N VAL A 60 -4.40 -9.12 -0.71
CA VAL A 60 -4.52 -8.75 -2.12
C VAL A 60 -5.02 -7.32 -2.24
N PHE A 61 -4.21 -6.44 -2.83
CA PHE A 61 -4.66 -5.11 -3.23
C PHE A 61 -5.32 -5.20 -4.59
N THR A 62 -6.63 -4.93 -4.64
CA THR A 62 -7.46 -5.05 -5.84
C THR A 62 -8.38 -3.84 -6.00
N CYS A 63 -9.10 -3.75 -7.12
CA CYS A 63 -10.14 -2.75 -7.32
C CYS A 63 -11.23 -3.27 -8.27
N ASN A 64 -12.41 -2.67 -8.17
CA ASN A 64 -13.61 -3.17 -8.85
C ASN A 64 -13.66 -2.83 -10.35
N THR A 65 -12.85 -1.87 -10.81
CA THR A 65 -12.96 -1.30 -12.15
C THR A 65 -11.74 -1.56 -13.05
N CYS A 66 -10.63 -2.04 -12.49
CA CYS A 66 -9.45 -2.36 -13.31
C CYS A 66 -9.67 -3.69 -14.06
N PRO A 67 -9.54 -3.72 -15.39
CA PRO A 67 -9.68 -4.95 -16.16
C PRO A 67 -8.74 -6.07 -15.72
N PHE A 68 -7.52 -5.71 -15.28
CA PHE A 68 -6.55 -6.68 -14.75
C PHE A 68 -6.99 -7.27 -13.41
N ALA A 69 -7.61 -6.47 -12.53
CA ALA A 69 -8.11 -6.96 -11.25
C ALA A 69 -9.27 -7.94 -11.45
N GLN A 70 -10.21 -7.60 -12.33
CA GLN A 70 -11.35 -8.45 -12.68
C GLN A 70 -10.90 -9.78 -13.28
N ALA A 71 -9.92 -9.76 -14.18
CA ALA A 71 -9.39 -10.99 -14.79
C ALA A 71 -8.77 -11.99 -13.80
N TYR A 72 -8.43 -11.56 -12.57
CA TYR A 72 -7.86 -12.41 -11.53
C TYR A 72 -8.86 -12.79 -10.42
N GLU A 73 -10.10 -12.31 -10.48
CA GLU A 73 -11.10 -12.50 -9.41
C GLU A 73 -11.37 -13.98 -9.13
N ASP A 74 -11.63 -14.79 -10.17
CA ASP A 74 -11.86 -16.24 -10.03
C ASP A 74 -10.71 -16.97 -9.33
N ARG A 75 -9.47 -16.53 -9.55
CA ARG A 75 -8.29 -17.12 -8.92
C ARG A 75 -8.22 -16.77 -7.44
N ILE A 76 -8.60 -15.56 -7.06
CA ILE A 76 -8.65 -15.12 -5.67
C ILE A 76 -9.74 -15.91 -4.92
N ILE A 77 -10.90 -16.10 -5.54
CA ILE A 77 -11.99 -16.94 -5.01
C ILE A 77 -11.52 -18.38 -4.82
N ALA A 78 -10.86 -18.98 -5.82
CA ALA A 78 -10.34 -20.34 -5.73
C ALA A 78 -9.32 -20.53 -4.61
N LEU A 79 -8.45 -19.53 -4.35
CA LEU A 79 -7.52 -19.56 -3.21
C LEU A 79 -8.26 -19.52 -1.88
N HIS A 80 -9.30 -18.67 -1.76
CA HIS A 80 -10.13 -18.59 -0.56
C HIS A 80 -10.79 -19.94 -0.27
N THR A 81 -11.50 -20.52 -1.24
CA THR A 81 -12.18 -21.82 -1.09
C THR A 81 -11.23 -22.95 -0.68
N LYS A 82 -9.96 -22.88 -1.09
CA LYS A 82 -8.98 -23.93 -0.78
C LYS A 82 -8.34 -23.80 0.61
N TYR A 83 -8.20 -22.59 1.15
CA TYR A 83 -7.32 -22.32 2.30
C TYR A 83 -7.96 -21.58 3.48
N ALA A 84 -9.14 -20.98 3.31
CA ALA A 84 -9.86 -20.28 4.38
C ALA A 84 -10.93 -21.18 5.00
#